data_AF-A0A3V4QL59-F1
#
_entry.id   AF-A0A3V4QL59-F1
#
_cell.length_a   1.000
_cell.length_b   1.000
_cell.length_c   1.000
_cell.angle_alpha   90.00
_cell.angle_beta   90.00
_cell.angle_gamma   90.00
#
_symmetry.space_group_name_H-M   'P 1'
#
loop_
_entity.id
_entity.type
_entity.pdbx_description
1 polymer ?
#
loop_
_entity_poly.entity_id
_entity_poly.type
_entity_poly.pdbx_seq_one_letter_code
_entity_poly.pdbx_strand_id
1 'polypeptide(L)'
;MLQLLLAVFIGGGTGSVARWMLSMRFNPLHQAIPIGTLTANLLGAFIIGMGFAWFNRMTHIDPMWKVLITTGFCGGLTTFSTFSAEVVFLLQEGRFGWALLNVLINLLGSFAMTALAFWLFSAAAAR
;
A
#
# COMPACT_ATOMS: atom_id res chain seq x y z
N MET A 1 -7.41 21.59 12.30
CA MET A 1 -6.95 20.39 13.03
C MET A 1 -7.98 19.25 12.99
N LEU A 2 -9.20 19.45 13.50
CA LEU A 2 -10.25 18.42 13.50
C LEU A 2 -10.50 17.81 12.10
N GLN A 3 -10.57 18.64 11.06
CA GLN A 3 -10.75 18.17 9.67
C GLN A 3 -9.64 17.22 9.20
N LEU A 4 -8.38 17.49 9.55
CA LEU A 4 -7.26 16.61 9.21
C LEU A 4 -7.34 15.28 9.97
N LEU A 5 -7.74 15.31 11.24
CA LEU A 5 -7.97 14.09 12.03
C LEU A 5 -9.08 13.23 11.43
N LEU A 6 -10.19 13.86 11.02
CA LEU A 6 -11.29 13.17 10.33
C LEU A 6 -10.83 12.59 8.99
N ALA A 7 -10.01 13.31 8.22
CA ALA A 7 -9.44 12.82 6.98
C ALA A 7 -8.56 11.57 7.19
N VAL A 8 -7.69 11.57 8.21
CA VAL A 8 -6.89 10.38 8.59
C VAL A 8 -7.80 9.24 9.03
N PHE A 9 -8.79 9.52 9.87
CA PHE A 9 -9.70 8.50 10.40
C PHE A 9 -10.52 7.84 9.29
N ILE A 10 -11.15 8.63 8.42
CA ILE A 10 -11.97 8.13 7.32
C ILE A 10 -11.11 7.39 6.30
N GLY A 11 -9.97 7.97 5.90
CA GLY A 11 -9.03 7.31 4.99
C GLY A 11 -8.50 6.00 5.59
N GLY A 12 -8.01 6.02 6.82
CA GLY A 12 -7.44 4.86 7.49
C GLY A 12 -8.47 3.75 7.74
N GLY A 13 -9.69 4.12 8.16
CA GLY A 13 -10.80 3.19 8.32
C GLY A 13 -11.17 2.52 7.00
N THR A 14 -11.37 3.30 5.94
CA THR A 14 -11.71 2.74 4.62
C THR A 14 -10.58 1.90 4.02
N GLY A 15 -9.32 2.33 4.14
CA GLY A 15 -8.16 1.57 3.69
C GLY A 15 -8.00 0.24 4.43
N SER A 16 -8.16 0.23 5.75
CA SER A 16 -8.05 -0.99 6.55
C SER A 16 -9.18 -1.98 6.29
N VAL A 17 -10.42 -1.51 6.07
CA VAL A 17 -11.54 -2.36 5.64
C VAL A 17 -11.27 -2.95 4.26
N ALA A 18 -10.79 -2.15 3.29
CA ALA A 18 -10.45 -2.64 1.96
C ALA A 18 -9.36 -3.72 2.02
N ARG A 19 -8.28 -3.49 2.81
CA ARG A 19 -7.25 -4.50 3.05
C ARG A 19 -7.83 -5.76 3.66
N TRP A 20 -8.67 -5.64 4.68
CA TRP A 20 -9.29 -6.79 5.34
C TRP A 20 -10.10 -7.64 4.35
N MET A 21 -10.89 -7.02 3.47
CA MET A 21 -11.63 -7.71 2.41
C MET A 21 -10.69 -8.41 1.42
N LEU A 22 -9.61 -7.75 0.99
CA LEU A 22 -8.60 -8.35 0.12
C LEU A 22 -7.95 -9.57 0.79
N SER A 23 -7.53 -9.44 2.05
CA SER A 23 -6.92 -10.51 2.82
C SER A 23 -7.86 -11.71 2.96
N MET A 24 -9.12 -11.49 3.34
CA MET A 24 -10.10 -12.57 3.47
C MET A 24 -10.34 -13.31 2.15
N ARG A 25 -10.42 -12.57 1.03
CA ARG A 25 -10.76 -13.16 -0.26
C ARG A 25 -9.58 -13.86 -0.93
N PHE A 26 -8.38 -13.28 -0.81
CA PHE A 26 -7.24 -13.66 -1.65
C PHE A 26 -6.07 -14.29 -0.89
N ASN A 27 -5.90 -14.06 0.42
CA ASN A 27 -4.83 -14.74 1.17
C ASN A 27 -4.95 -16.27 1.15
N PRO A 28 -6.16 -16.88 1.24
CA PRO A 28 -6.29 -18.33 1.18
C PRO A 28 -5.92 -18.97 -0.17
N LEU A 29 -5.78 -18.17 -1.25
CA LEU A 29 -5.52 -18.71 -2.59
C LEU A 29 -4.11 -19.28 -2.74
N HIS A 30 -3.16 -18.88 -1.90
CA HIS A 30 -1.78 -19.38 -1.96
C HIS A 30 -1.19 -19.56 -0.56
N GLN A 31 -0.75 -20.77 -0.24
CA GLN A 31 -0.32 -21.17 1.11
C GLN A 31 0.97 -20.49 1.60
N ALA A 32 1.75 -19.88 0.70
CA ALA A 32 3.05 -19.29 1.03
C ALA A 32 3.13 -17.78 0.85
N ILE A 33 2.25 -17.22 0.03
CA ILE A 33 2.28 -15.81 -0.36
C ILE A 33 0.85 -15.31 -0.20
N PRO A 34 0.55 -14.57 0.87
CA PRO A 34 -0.78 -14.03 1.11
C PRO A 34 -1.11 -12.96 0.06
N ILE A 35 -1.77 -13.38 -1.03
CA ILE A 35 -1.99 -12.55 -2.23
C ILE A 35 -2.79 -11.28 -1.90
N GLY A 36 -3.72 -11.34 -0.95
CA GLY A 36 -4.48 -10.17 -0.51
C GLY A 36 -3.61 -9.13 0.18
N THR A 37 -2.72 -9.55 1.09
CA THR A 37 -1.74 -8.68 1.75
C THR A 37 -0.80 -8.04 0.73
N LEU A 38 -0.22 -8.85 -0.17
CA LEU A 38 0.65 -8.37 -1.24
C LEU A 38 -0.08 -7.36 -2.13
N THR A 39 -1.31 -7.67 -2.57
CA THR A 39 -2.11 -6.79 -3.43
C THR A 39 -2.38 -5.46 -2.74
N ALA A 40 -2.75 -5.47 -1.46
CA ALA A 40 -3.00 -4.25 -0.70
C ALA A 40 -1.74 -3.37 -0.62
N ASN A 41 -0.59 -3.96 -0.35
CA ASN A 41 0.70 -3.25 -0.32
C ASN A 41 1.07 -2.65 -1.68
N LEU A 42 1.00 -3.44 -2.75
CA LEU A 42 1.32 -2.97 -4.11
C LEU A 42 0.38 -1.87 -4.60
N LEU A 43 -0.92 -1.99 -4.33
CA LEU A 43 -1.89 -0.96 -4.66
C LEU A 43 -1.65 0.33 -3.87
N GLY A 44 -1.39 0.24 -2.57
CA GLY A 44 -1.06 1.42 -1.76
C GLY A 44 0.22 2.11 -2.23
N ALA A 45 1.24 1.33 -2.59
CA ALA A 45 2.48 1.86 -3.17
C ALA A 45 2.25 2.54 -4.54
N PHE A 46 1.38 1.98 -5.38
CA PHE A 46 1.00 2.62 -6.64
C PHE A 46 0.26 3.95 -6.40
N ILE A 47 -0.70 3.97 -5.46
CA ILE A 47 -1.48 5.18 -5.14
C ILE A 47 -0.59 6.28 -4.56
N ILE A 48 0.38 5.95 -3.68
CA ILE A 48 1.28 6.96 -3.13
C ILE A 48 2.23 7.53 -4.20
N GLY A 49 2.71 6.70 -5.14
CA GLY A 49 3.54 7.15 -6.26
C GLY A 49 2.78 8.09 -7.20
N MET A 50 1.52 7.76 -7.50
CA MET A 50 0.58 8.63 -8.22
C MET A 50 0.35 9.95 -7.47
N GLY A 51 0.12 9.89 -6.16
CA GLY A 51 -0.04 11.05 -5.29
C GLY A 51 1.18 11.97 -5.34
N PHE A 52 2.40 11.44 -5.27
CA PHE A 52 3.62 12.26 -5.38
C PHE A 52 3.77 12.94 -6.74
N ALA A 53 3.40 12.29 -7.84
CA ALA A 53 3.45 12.92 -9.17
C ALA A 53 2.49 14.13 -9.27
N TRP A 54 1.28 14.02 -8.72
CA TRP A 54 0.30 15.11 -8.77
C TRP A 54 0.50 16.19 -7.72
N PHE A 55 0.74 15.82 -6.46
CA PHE A 55 0.82 16.76 -5.34
C PHE A 55 2.04 17.66 -5.39
N ASN A 56 3.12 17.25 -6.06
CA ASN A 56 4.29 18.09 -6.28
C ASN A 56 4.01 19.24 -7.28
N ARG A 57 3.01 19.10 -8.15
CA ARG A 57 2.63 20.13 -9.14
C ARG A 57 1.43 20.96 -8.69
N MET A 58 0.46 20.33 -8.03
CA MET A 58 -0.73 21.00 -7.50
C MET A 58 -0.42 21.62 -6.13
N THR A 59 0.16 22.82 -6.15
CA THR A 59 0.47 23.61 -4.94
C THR A 59 -0.78 24.12 -4.23
N HIS A 60 -1.91 24.24 -4.93
CA HIS A 60 -3.18 24.75 -4.39
C HIS A 60 -4.17 23.68 -3.90
N ILE A 61 -3.80 22.39 -3.92
CA ILE A 61 -4.67 21.35 -3.34
C ILE A 61 -4.79 21.52 -1.83
N ASP A 62 -6.02 21.42 -1.33
CA ASP A 62 -6.30 21.40 0.10
C ASP A 62 -5.48 20.25 0.78
N PRO A 63 -4.65 20.56 1.80
CA PRO A 63 -3.88 19.58 2.54
C PRO A 63 -4.70 18.40 3.07
N MET A 64 -6.01 18.59 3.30
CA MET A 64 -6.94 17.54 3.73
C MET A 64 -6.95 16.35 2.76
N TRP A 65 -6.96 16.60 1.45
CA TRP A 65 -6.97 15.53 0.44
C TRP A 65 -5.67 14.75 0.41
N LYS A 66 -4.53 15.44 0.58
CA LYS A 66 -3.21 14.79 0.66
C LYS A 66 -3.19 13.82 1.83
N VAL A 67 -3.57 14.29 3.02
CA VAL A 67 -3.57 13.50 4.25
C VAL A 67 -4.59 12.36 4.21
N LEU A 68 -5.79 12.60 3.65
CA LEU A 68 -6.81 11.57 3.49
C LEU A 68 -6.31 10.40 2.66
N ILE A 69 -5.63 10.68 1.54
CA ILE A 69 -5.20 9.65 0.58
C ILE A 69 -3.91 8.97 1.05
N THR A 70 -2.90 9.74 1.48
CA THR A 70 -1.59 9.17 1.83
C THR A 70 -1.60 8.58 3.24
N THR A 71 -1.66 9.42 4.27
CA THR A 71 -1.61 8.98 5.66
C THR A 71 -2.84 8.16 6.04
N GLY A 72 -4.03 8.55 5.58
CA GLY A 72 -5.27 7.83 5.81
C GLY A 72 -5.33 6.55 4.99
N PHE A 73 -5.80 6.65 3.74
CA PHE A 73 -6.15 5.50 2.92
C PHE A 73 -4.97 4.56 2.64
N CYS A 74 -3.84 5.06 2.13
CA CYS A 74 -2.67 4.22 1.88
C CYS A 74 -2.09 3.67 3.19
N GLY A 75 -2.09 4.46 4.27
CA GLY A 75 -1.67 4.00 5.60
C GLY A 75 -2.54 2.87 6.17
N GLY A 76 -3.86 2.90 5.95
CA GLY A 76 -4.77 1.83 6.35
C GLY A 76 -4.74 0.61 5.44
N LEU A 77 -4.61 0.85 4.12
CA LEU A 77 -4.59 -0.17 3.08
C LEU A 77 -3.30 -1.00 3.14
N THR A 78 -2.15 -0.37 3.33
CA THR A 78 -0.88 -1.09 3.43
C THR A 78 -0.65 -1.62 4.85
N THR A 79 0.22 -2.63 4.99
CA THR A 79 0.56 -3.19 6.30
C THR A 79 1.98 -3.76 6.31
N PHE A 80 2.80 -3.27 7.23
CA PHE A 80 4.09 -3.88 7.52
C PHE A 80 3.97 -4.99 8.58
N SER A 81 3.08 -4.81 9.57
CA SER A 81 2.94 -5.76 10.68
C SER A 81 2.41 -7.13 10.23
N THR A 82 1.40 -7.14 9.34
CA THR A 82 0.87 -8.39 8.78
C THR A 82 1.92 -9.09 7.92
N PHE A 83 2.55 -8.36 7.01
CA PHE A 83 3.66 -8.86 6.19
C PHE A 83 4.80 -9.46 7.05
N SER A 84 5.19 -8.77 8.12
CA SER A 84 6.22 -9.25 9.04
C SER A 84 5.83 -10.57 9.71
N ALA A 85 4.59 -10.69 10.18
CA ALA A 85 4.10 -11.93 10.79
C ALA A 85 4.08 -13.09 9.79
N GLU A 86 3.61 -12.85 8.57
CA GLU A 86 3.58 -13.84 7.48
C GLU A 86 5.00 -14.36 7.16
N VAL A 87 5.99 -13.47 7.09
CA VAL A 87 7.40 -13.87 6.87
C VAL A 87 7.94 -14.66 8.06
N VAL A 88 7.70 -14.22 9.30
CA VAL A 88 8.16 -14.92 10.50
C VAL A 88 7.54 -16.31 10.61
N PHE A 89 6.26 -16.48 10.28
CA PHE A 89 5.62 -17.80 10.27
C PHE A 89 6.24 -18.73 9.24
N LEU A 90 6.55 -18.24 8.03
CA LEU A 90 7.27 -19.05 7.02
C LEU A 90 8.66 -19.47 7.52
N LEU A 91 9.37 -18.60 8.23
CA LEU A 91 10.66 -18.93 8.83
C LEU A 91 10.53 -19.99 9.93
N GLN A 92 9.50 -19.88 10.79
CA GLN A 92 9.21 -20.88 11.83
C GLN A 92 8.82 -22.25 11.25
N GLU A 93 8.14 -22.27 10.11
CA GLU A 93 7.82 -23.48 9.34
C GLU A 93 9.04 -24.06 8.59
N GLY A 94 10.22 -23.43 8.66
CA GLY A 94 11.42 -23.84 7.93
C GLY A 94 11.37 -23.53 6.42
N ARG A 95 10.39 -22.76 5.96
CA ARG A 95 10.13 -22.43 4.55
C ARG A 95 10.90 -21.19 4.10
N PHE A 96 12.23 -21.22 4.26
CA PHE A 96 13.11 -20.07 4.02
C PHE A 96 13.01 -19.47 2.62
N GLY A 97 12.88 -20.31 1.58
CA GLY A 97 12.73 -19.83 0.21
C GLY A 97 11.47 -18.97 0.00
N TRP A 98 10.35 -19.38 0.61
CA TRP A 98 9.10 -18.63 0.55
C TRP A 98 9.15 -17.35 1.38
N ALA A 99 9.77 -17.41 2.56
CA ALA A 99 10.00 -16.23 3.39
C ALA A 99 10.80 -15.16 2.62
N LEU A 100 11.93 -15.56 2.00
CA LEU A 100 12.76 -14.65 1.21
C LEU A 100 12.01 -14.10 0.00
N LEU A 101 11.27 -14.96 -0.73
CA LEU A 101 10.47 -14.52 -1.86
C LEU A 101 9.40 -13.50 -1.44
N ASN A 102 8.71 -13.74 -0.32
CA ASN A 102 7.68 -12.83 0.19
C ASN A 102 8.27 -11.46 0.58
N VAL A 103 9.47 -11.44 1.19
CA VAL A 103 10.23 -10.21 1.46
C VAL A 103 10.56 -9.47 0.16
N LEU A 104 11.17 -10.15 -0.80
CA LEU A 104 11.62 -9.54 -2.05
C LEU A 104 10.46 -9.01 -2.88
N ILE A 105 9.37 -9.78 -3.02
CA ILE A 105 8.23 -9.37 -3.84
C ILE A 105 7.47 -8.19 -3.22
N ASN A 106 7.33 -8.13 -1.90
CA ASN A 106 6.73 -6.97 -1.25
C ASN A 106 7.61 -5.72 -1.40
N LEU A 107 8.90 -5.82 -1.13
CA LEU A 107 9.81 -4.67 -1.19
C LEU A 107 10.02 -4.19 -2.62
N LEU A 108 10.54 -5.05 -3.49
CA LEU A 108 10.86 -4.69 -4.87
C LEU A 108 9.59 -4.38 -5.66
N GLY A 109 8.51 -5.12 -5.43
CA GLY A 109 7.21 -4.85 -6.04
C GLY A 109 6.67 -3.48 -5.63
N SER A 110 6.72 -3.13 -4.35
CA SER A 110 6.23 -1.81 -3.89
C SER A 110 7.07 -0.67 -4.44
N PHE A 111 8.39 -0.82 -4.50
CA PHE A 111 9.26 0.17 -5.15
C PHE A 111 8.95 0.31 -6.63
N ALA A 112 8.79 -0.81 -7.35
CA ALA A 112 8.43 -0.82 -8.75
C ALA A 112 7.07 -0.15 -8.99
N MET A 113 6.05 -0.44 -8.19
CA MET A 113 4.72 0.17 -8.32
C MET A 113 4.74 1.67 -8.03
N THR A 114 5.48 2.10 -7.02
CA THR A 114 5.64 3.53 -6.70
C THR A 114 6.32 4.26 -7.86
N ALA A 115 7.42 3.71 -8.38
CA ALA A 115 8.17 4.30 -9.49
C ALA A 115 7.35 4.31 -10.79
N LEU A 116 6.66 3.21 -11.10
CA LEU A 116 5.78 3.07 -12.25
C LEU A 116 4.68 4.13 -12.23
N ALA A 117 3.95 4.25 -11.11
CA ALA A 117 2.91 5.25 -10.95
C ALA A 117 3.49 6.66 -11.11
N PHE A 118 4.59 6.96 -10.42
CA PHE A 118 5.22 8.27 -10.50
C PHE A 118 5.60 8.64 -11.93
N TRP A 119 6.20 7.72 -12.69
CA TRP A 119 6.59 7.96 -14.08
C TRP A 119 5.38 8.15 -15.01
N LEU A 120 4.39 7.26 -14.93
CA LEU A 120 3.17 7.33 -15.75
C LEU A 120 2.43 8.65 -15.55
N PHE A 121 2.23 9.07 -14.31
CA PHE A 121 1.47 10.28 -14.00
C PHE A 121 2.29 11.56 -14.14
N SER A 122 3.61 11.51 -14.02
CA SER A 122 4.48 12.65 -14.33
C SER A 122 4.55 12.95 -15.82
N ALA A 123 4.54 11.91 -16.67
CA ALA A 123 4.54 12.04 -18.12
C ALA A 123 3.18 12.51 -18.65
N ALA A 124 2.08 11.98 -18.11
CA ALA A 124 0.73 12.41 -18.45
C ALA A 124 0.45 13.87 -18.04
N ALA A 125 0.97 14.30 -16.88
CA ALA A 125 0.80 15.68 -16.39
C ALA A 125 1.75 16.70 -17.04
N ALA A 126 2.70 16.26 -17.88
CA ALA A 126 3.58 17.13 -18.67
C ALA A 126 2.98 17.54 -20.02
N ARG A 127 1.83 16.97 -20.38
CA ARG A 127 0.96 17.41 -21.48
C ARG A 127 -0.12 18.32 -20.93
#